data_AF-D7GKB0-F1
#
_entry.id   AF-D7GKB0-F1
#
_cell.length_a   1.000
_cell.length_b   1.000
_cell.length_c   1.000
_cell.angle_alpha   90.00
_cell.angle_beta   90.00
_cell.angle_gamma   90.00
#
_symmetry.space_group_name_H-M   'P 1'
#
loop_
_entity.id
_entity.type
_entity.pdbx_description
1 polymer ?
#
loop_
_entity_poly.entity_id
_entity_poly.type
_entity_poly.pdbx_seq_one_letter_code
_entity_poly.pdbx_strand_id
1 'polypeptide(L)'
;MVRYYGFLSPAKRRLLEEVVYIITETVRKTAMQITWRGMYQRLLKIDPLKCVLCGSQMRFTGLKRGYRLAELVLMHEPLARMRWCG
;
A
#
# COMPACT_ATOMS: atom_id res chain seq x y z
N MET A 1 -5.01 -13.44 -8.53
CA MET A 1 -3.56 -13.68 -8.65
C MET A 1 -3.26 -13.92 -10.12
N VAL A 2 -2.56 -13.00 -10.78
CA VAL A 2 -2.27 -13.10 -12.22
C VAL A 2 -1.17 -14.15 -12.42
N ARG A 3 -1.47 -15.22 -13.17
CA ARG A 3 -0.49 -16.26 -13.53
C ARG A 3 0.12 -15.88 -14.88
N TYR A 4 1.34 -15.34 -14.85
CA TYR A 4 2.11 -15.10 -16.08
C TYR A 4 2.69 -16.43 -16.57
N TYR A 5 2.34 -16.81 -17.80
CA TYR A 5 2.95 -17.93 -18.50
C TYR A 5 4.06 -17.42 -19.42
N GLY A 6 5.05 -18.27 -19.72
CA GLY A 6 6.15 -17.91 -20.62
C GLY A 6 7.32 -17.18 -19.95
N PHE A 7 7.94 -16.24 -20.66
CA PHE A 7 9.19 -15.57 -20.26
C PHE A 7 9.09 -14.81 -18.93
N LEU A 8 7.91 -14.28 -18.60
CA LEU A 8 7.61 -13.57 -17.36
C LEU A 8 7.14 -14.49 -16.21
N SER A 9 7.14 -15.81 -16.41
CA SER A 9 6.78 -16.75 -15.36
C SER A 9 7.81 -16.72 -14.22
N PRO A 10 7.40 -16.92 -12.95
CA PRO A 10 8.33 -16.97 -11.82
C PRO A 10 9.45 -18.01 -12.00
N ALA A 11 9.15 -19.14 -12.66
CA ALA A 11 10.10 -20.21 -12.94
C ALA A 11 11.24 -19.79 -13.89
N LYS A 12 10.97 -18.85 -14.82
CA LYS A 12 11.96 -18.36 -15.80
C LYS A 12 12.64 -17.06 -15.36
N ARG A 13 12.48 -16.65 -14.09
CA ARG A 13 12.98 -15.36 -13.58
C ARG A 13 14.51 -15.23 -13.60
N ARG A 14 15.26 -16.34 -13.53
CA ARG A 14 16.73 -16.33 -13.69
C ARG A 14 17.17 -15.93 -15.11
N LEU A 15 16.44 -16.33 -16.15
CA LEU A 15 16.75 -15.98 -17.54
C LEU A 15 16.64 -14.47 -17.81
N LEU A 16 15.75 -13.78 -17.09
CA LEU A 16 15.67 -12.32 -17.12
C LEU A 16 16.99 -11.69 -16.64
N GLU A 17 17.53 -12.19 -15.53
CA GLU A 17 18.78 -11.73 -14.90
C GLU A 17 20.02 -12.05 -15.76
N GLU A 18 20.12 -13.27 -16.27
CA GLU A 18 21.31 -13.75 -16.97
C GLU A 18 21.38 -13.33 -18.45
N VAL A 19 20.24 -13.09 -19.11
CA VAL A 19 20.22 -12.89 -20.57
C VAL A 19 19.68 -11.51 -20.93
N VAL A 20 18.48 -11.17 -20.45
CA VAL A 20 17.78 -9.97 -20.95
C VAL A 20 18.36 -8.69 -20.39
N TYR A 21 18.65 -8.59 -19.09
CA TYR A 21 19.28 -7.38 -18.55
C TYR A 21 20.68 -7.14 -19.13
N ILE A 22 21.41 -8.21 -19.47
CA ILE A 22 22.72 -8.11 -20.13
C ILE A 22 22.57 -7.59 -21.57
N ILE A 23 21.72 -8.22 -22.39
CA ILE A 23 21.56 -7.84 -23.81
C ILE A 23 20.99 -6.43 -23.97
N THR A 24 20.07 -6.04 -23.08
CA THR A 24 19.40 -4.74 -23.18
C THR A 24 20.16 -3.61 -22.49
N GLU A 25 21.31 -3.91 -21.85
CA GLU A 25 22.09 -2.99 -21.02
C GLU A 25 21.23 -2.25 -19.97
N THR A 26 20.12 -2.85 -19.55
CA THR A 26 19.16 -2.18 -18.68
C THR A 26 19.58 -2.30 -17.22
N VAL A 27 19.78 -1.16 -16.56
CA VAL A 27 20.05 -1.12 -15.12
C VAL A 27 18.80 -1.58 -14.36
N ARG A 28 18.97 -2.64 -13.56
CA ARG A 28 17.90 -3.15 -12.71
C ARG A 28 17.49 -2.07 -11.70
N LYS A 29 16.26 -1.58 -11.84
CA LYS A 29 15.63 -0.77 -10.80
C LYS A 29 15.17 -1.71 -9.69
N THR A 30 15.66 -1.49 -8.47
CA THR A 30 15.13 -2.19 -7.30
C THR A 30 13.64 -1.96 -7.24
N ALA A 31 12.86 -3.05 -7.21
CA ALA A 31 11.42 -2.95 -7.09
C ALA A 31 11.11 -2.17 -5.80
N MET A 32 10.48 -1.01 -5.95
CA MET A 32 10.13 -0.20 -4.80
C MET A 32 9.13 -0.96 -3.95
N GLN A 33 9.42 -1.13 -2.66
CA GLN A 33 8.47 -1.74 -1.73
C GLN A 33 7.24 -0.84 -1.61
N ILE A 34 6.12 -1.30 -2.15
CA ILE A 34 4.85 -0.57 -2.04
C ILE A 34 4.29 -0.86 -0.65
N THR A 35 4.51 0.07 0.27
CA THR A 35 3.88 0.03 1.60
C THR A 35 2.46 0.56 1.53
N TRP A 36 1.56 0.02 2.36
CA TRP A 36 0.18 0.50 2.48
C TRP A 36 0.12 2.02 2.74
N ARG A 37 0.94 2.52 3.67
CA ARG A 37 1.09 3.96 3.95
C ARG A 37 1.49 4.74 2.70
N GLY A 38 2.53 4.29 1.99
CA GLY A 38 3.03 4.96 0.80
C GLY A 38 2.00 4.98 -0.34
N MET A 39 1.21 3.92 -0.48
CA MET A 39 0.11 3.86 -1.45
C MET A 39 -0.99 4.88 -1.11
N TYR A 40 -1.45 4.91 0.14
CA TYR A 40 -2.46 5.86 0.61
C TYR A 40 -1.99 7.31 0.49
N GLN A 41 -0.75 7.58 0.88
CA GLN A 41 -0.18 8.93 0.81
C GLN A 41 -0.05 9.43 -0.63
N ARG A 42 0.27 8.56 -1.59
CA ARG A 42 0.33 8.95 -3.01
C ARG A 42 -1.04 9.20 -3.62
N LEU A 43 -2.03 8.37 -3.25
CA LEU A 43 -3.40 8.42 -3.77
C LEU A 43 -4.17 9.61 -3.20
N LEU A 44 -4.19 9.76 -1.87
CA LEU A 44 -5.00 10.75 -1.16
C LEU A 44 -4.24 12.01 -0.77
N LYS A 45 -2.92 12.05 -0.98
CA LYS A 45 -2.02 13.15 -0.57
C LYS A 45 -2.05 13.46 0.93
N ILE A 46 -2.61 12.57 1.74
CA ILE A 46 -2.74 12.67 3.19
C ILE A 46 -2.00 11.48 3.81
N ASP A 47 -1.29 11.72 4.90
CA ASP A 47 -0.67 10.64 5.68
C ASP A 47 -1.73 9.92 6.53
N PRO A 48 -2.06 8.64 6.25
CA PRO A 48 -3.11 7.93 6.96
C PRO A 48 -2.78 7.64 8.44
N LEU A 49 -1.54 7.87 8.86
CA LEU A 49 -1.10 7.64 10.24
C LEU A 49 -0.79 8.95 10.97
N LYS A 50 -1.31 10.09 10.52
CA LYS A 50 -1.21 11.38 11.21
C LYS A 50 -2.58 11.78 11.78
N CYS A 51 -2.69 12.07 13.09
CA CYS A 51 -3.95 12.56 13.70
C CYS A 51 -4.35 13.83 12.95
N VAL A 52 -5.56 13.89 12.40
CA VAL A 52 -6.04 15.09 11.68
C VAL A 52 -6.22 16.27 12.65
N LEU A 53 -6.46 16.01 13.93
CA LEU A 53 -6.67 17.08 14.93
C LEU A 53 -5.35 17.58 15.54
N CYS A 54 -4.45 16.69 16.01
CA CYS A 54 -3.22 17.10 16.71
C CYS A 54 -1.92 16.84 15.96
N GLY A 55 -1.96 16.17 14.81
CA GLY A 55 -0.76 15.87 14.01
C GLY A 55 0.15 14.78 14.58
N SER A 56 -0.20 14.15 15.70
CA SER A 56 0.58 13.05 16.29
C SER A 56 0.56 11.79 15.41
N GLN A 57 1.56 10.93 15.59
CA GLN A 57 1.67 9.69 14.84
C GLN A 57 0.73 8.61 15.42
N MET A 58 -0.24 8.19 14.62
CA MET A 58 -1.14 7.09 14.93
C MET A 58 -0.44 5.74 14.73
N ARG A 59 -0.80 4.77 15.59
CA ARG A 59 -0.34 3.38 15.46
C ARG A 59 -1.42 2.56 14.79
N PHE A 60 -1.03 1.75 13.82
CA PHE A 60 -1.93 0.83 13.16
C PHE A 60 -2.35 -0.28 14.13
N THR A 61 -3.63 -0.33 14.49
CA THR A 61 -4.18 -1.32 15.43
C THR A 61 -4.72 -2.56 14.72
N GLY A 62 -5.24 -2.41 13.50
CA GLY A 62 -5.74 -3.53 12.72
C GLY A 62 -6.56 -3.10 11.50
N LEU A 63 -6.82 -4.06 10.61
CA LEU A 63 -7.64 -3.84 9.42
C LEU A 63 -9.01 -4.50 9.61
N LYS A 64 -10.09 -3.72 9.49
CA LYS A 64 -11.46 -4.24 9.46
C LYS A 64 -11.85 -4.53 8.01
N ARG A 65 -12.16 -5.80 7.70
CA ARG A 65 -12.59 -6.26 6.35
C ARG A 65 -14.02 -6.80 6.41
N GLY A 66 -14.75 -6.71 5.30
CA GLY A 66 -16.07 -7.33 5.13
C GLY A 66 -17.25 -6.55 5.70
N TYR A 67 -17.03 -5.35 6.24
CA TYR A 67 -18.10 -4.48 6.72
C TYR A 67 -18.79 -3.77 5.55
N ARG A 68 -20.11 -3.61 5.66
CA ARG A 68 -20.91 -2.78 4.75
C ARG A 68 -20.61 -1.30 5.00
N LEU A 69 -20.88 -0.45 4.00
CA LEU A 69 -20.63 0.99 4.10
C LEU A 69 -21.34 1.63 5.30
N ALA A 70 -22.59 1.25 5.57
CA ALA A 70 -23.35 1.78 6.71
C ALA A 70 -22.70 1.46 8.06
N GLU A 71 -22.16 0.25 8.22
CA GLU A 71 -21.47 -0.18 9.44
C GLU A 71 -20.16 0.59 9.62
N LEU A 72 -19.44 0.82 8.51
CA LEU A 72 -18.23 1.64 8.52
C LEU A 72 -18.53 3.08 8.96
N VAL A 73 -19.56 3.72 8.39
CA VAL A 73 -19.95 5.09 8.76
C VAL A 73 -20.30 5.16 10.25
N LEU A 74 -21.10 4.22 10.75
CA LEU A 74 -21.51 4.19 12.16
C LEU A 74 -20.31 4.04 13.11
N MET A 75 -19.30 3.24 12.75
CA MET A 75 -18.07 3.11 13.56
C MET A 75 -17.18 4.36 13.53
N HIS A 76 -17.16 5.11 12.41
CA HIS A 76 -16.30 6.28 12.24
C HIS A 76 -16.97 7.60 12.63
N GLU A 77 -18.30 7.64 12.77
CA GLU A 77 -19.05 8.82 13.16
C GLU A 77 -18.61 9.43 14.50
N PRO A 78 -18.36 8.65 15.57
CA PRO A 78 -17.85 9.19 16.84
C PRO A 78 -16.48 9.84 16.68
N LEU A 79 -15.60 9.23 15.87
CA LEU A 79 -14.26 9.77 15.56
C LEU A 79 -14.37 11.08 14.78
N ALA A 80 -15.29 11.18 13.82
CA ALA A 80 -15.50 12.38 13.02
C ALA A 80 -16.06 13.56 13.83
N ARG A 81 -16.84 13.27 14.89
CA ARG A 81 -17.40 14.30 15.79
C ARG A 81 -16.46 14.70 16.93
N MET A 82 -15.33 14.01 17.08
CA MET A 82 -14.37 14.24 18.15
C MET A 82 -13.66 15.59 17.94
N ARG A 83 -13.64 16.44 18.98
CA ARG A 83 -13.01 17.77 18.93
C ARG A 83 -11.57 17.82 19.46
N TRP A 84 -11.13 16.76 20.15
CA TRP A 84 -9.82 16.69 20.82
C TRP A 84 -9.25 15.26 20.66
N CYS A 85 -7.95 15.10 20.32
CA CYS A 85 -7.27 13.78 20.43
C CYS A 85 -6.89 13.62 21.93
N GLY A 86 -7.44 12.61 22.62
CA GLY A 86 -7.09 12.23 24.00
C GLY A 86 -5.93 11.25 24.05
#